data_AF-A0A8K0D1Z3-F1
#
_entry.id   AF-A0A8K0D1Z3-F1
#
_cell.length_a   1.000
_cell.length_b   1.000
_cell.length_c   1.000
_cell.angle_alpha   90.00
_cell.angle_beta   90.00
_cell.angle_gamma   90.00
#
_symmetry.space_group_name_H-M   'P 1'
#
loop_
_entity.id
_entity.type
_entity.pdbx_description
1 polymer ?
#
loop_
_entity_poly.entity_id
_entity_poly.type
_entity_poly.pdbx_seq_one_letter_code
_entity_poly.pdbx_strand_id
1 'polypeptide(L)'
;MEAKTTYYWCIVPQCTNTSIKTPSKVFIHVPKDTKTRKIWLQSARRDPKSISEKTPVFCCEDHFDMPNDMENWVKFDLMDRKVNKIMKKGVVPHRFACREDRKRPASPPPRQAFLKRQRQRIIQEAMKECSDNTEAIANKENITSLP
;
A
#
# COMPACT_ATOMS: atom_id res chain seq x y z
N MET A 1 -16.42 32.07 -6.10
CA MET A 1 -17.08 30.84 -5.62
C MET A 1 -16.01 29.77 -5.49
N GLU A 2 -15.53 29.52 -4.28
CA GLU A 2 -14.56 28.42 -4.06
C GLU A 2 -15.29 27.09 -4.26
N ALA A 3 -14.93 26.39 -5.33
CA ALA A 3 -15.42 25.05 -5.58
C ALA A 3 -14.92 24.14 -4.46
N LYS A 4 -15.83 23.56 -3.66
CA LYS A 4 -15.52 22.58 -2.63
C LYS A 4 -14.81 21.37 -3.27
N THR A 5 -13.49 21.31 -3.15
CA THR A 5 -12.68 20.22 -3.70
C THR A 5 -12.86 18.99 -2.82
N THR A 6 -13.72 18.08 -3.27
CA THR A 6 -13.85 16.79 -2.57
C THR A 6 -12.57 16.00 -2.81
N TYR A 7 -12.00 15.45 -1.74
CA TYR A 7 -10.78 14.68 -1.82
C TYR A 7 -11.06 13.29 -2.41
N TYR A 8 -10.37 12.96 -3.49
CA TYR A 8 -10.44 11.64 -4.14
C TYR A 8 -9.05 11.03 -4.22
N TRP A 9 -8.95 9.72 -4.08
CA TRP A 9 -7.70 8.97 -4.22
C TRP A 9 -7.94 7.67 -4.98
N CYS A 10 -6.93 7.21 -5.72
CA CYS A 10 -7.03 5.97 -6.47
C CYS A 10 -6.95 4.74 -5.56
N ILE A 11 -7.92 3.85 -5.68
CA ILE A 11 -8.01 2.62 -4.89
C ILE A 11 -6.85 1.62 -5.12
N VAL A 12 -6.23 1.68 -6.29
CA VAL A 12 -5.19 0.74 -6.71
C VAL A 12 -3.96 0.86 -5.79
N PRO A 13 -3.47 -0.25 -5.20
CA PRO A 13 -2.27 -0.23 -4.37
C PRO A 13 -1.09 0.36 -5.14
N GLN A 14 -0.25 1.15 -4.46
CA GLN A 14 0.95 1.81 -5.02
C GLN A 14 0.66 2.92 -6.03
N CYS A 15 -0.61 3.17 -6.39
CA CYS A 15 -0.98 4.36 -7.13
C CYS A 15 -0.99 5.57 -6.17
N THR A 16 -0.19 6.59 -6.49
CA THR A 16 -0.11 7.84 -5.71
C THR A 16 -0.99 8.95 -6.26
N ASN A 17 -1.81 8.67 -7.27
CA ASN A 17 -2.71 9.64 -7.89
C ASN A 17 -3.85 10.01 -6.93
N THR A 18 -3.98 11.31 -6.66
CA THR A 18 -5.03 11.88 -5.83
C THR A 18 -5.57 13.15 -6.49
N SER A 19 -6.74 13.62 -6.07
CA SER A 19 -7.32 14.86 -6.59
C SER A 19 -6.48 16.10 -6.31
N ILE A 20 -5.58 16.03 -5.32
CA ILE A 20 -4.63 17.09 -4.97
C ILE A 20 -3.38 17.01 -5.84
N LYS A 21 -2.78 15.82 -5.98
CA LYS A 21 -1.53 15.65 -6.75
C LYS A 21 -1.76 15.72 -8.26
N THR A 22 -2.90 15.24 -8.70
CA THR A 22 -3.24 15.11 -10.12
C THR A 22 -4.67 15.61 -10.37
N PRO A 23 -4.93 16.92 -10.27
CA PRO A 23 -6.27 17.49 -10.41
C PRO A 23 -6.81 17.40 -11.85
N SER A 24 -5.93 17.36 -12.85
CA SER A 24 -6.29 17.22 -14.27
C SER A 24 -6.68 15.78 -14.66
N LYS A 25 -6.30 14.79 -13.84
CA LYS A 25 -6.57 13.39 -14.14
C LYS A 25 -8.01 13.02 -13.88
N VAL A 26 -8.51 12.12 -14.71
CA VAL A 26 -9.87 11.62 -14.56
C VAL A 26 -9.93 10.52 -13.51
N PHE A 27 -10.83 10.69 -12.55
CA PHE A 27 -11.22 9.65 -11.60
C PHE A 27 -12.60 9.11 -11.95
N ILE A 28 -12.69 7.78 -12.05
CA ILE A 28 -13.90 7.01 -12.33
C ILE A 28 -14.40 6.41 -11.01
N HIS A 29 -15.69 6.53 -10.76
CA HIS A 29 -16.32 5.96 -9.57
C HIS A 29 -16.49 4.46 -9.74
N VAL A 30 -16.12 3.67 -8.74
CA VAL A 30 -16.35 2.22 -8.77
C VAL A 30 -17.85 1.94 -8.70
N PRO A 31 -18.38 1.02 -9.53
CA PRO A 31 -19.80 0.66 -9.48
C PRO A 31 -20.28 0.28 -8.07
N LYS A 32 -21.55 0.61 -7.77
CA LYS A 32 -22.19 0.29 -6.49
C LYS A 32 -22.74 -1.13 -6.42
N ASP A 33 -23.01 -1.75 -7.56
CA ASP A 33 -23.46 -3.14 -7.62
C ASP A 33 -22.41 -4.07 -6.99
N THR A 34 -22.82 -4.85 -6.00
CA THR A 34 -21.97 -5.73 -5.21
C THR A 34 -21.17 -6.71 -6.08
N LYS A 35 -21.77 -7.26 -7.13
CA LYS A 35 -21.07 -8.23 -8.01
C LYS A 35 -19.97 -7.53 -8.81
N THR A 36 -20.34 -6.47 -9.52
CA THR A 36 -19.39 -5.68 -10.34
C THR A 36 -18.30 -5.05 -9.48
N ARG A 37 -18.66 -4.54 -8.29
CA ARG A 37 -17.71 -3.97 -7.33
C ARG A 37 -16.68 -4.99 -6.87
N LYS A 38 -17.10 -6.21 -6.54
CA LYS A 38 -16.17 -7.29 -6.13
C LYS A 38 -15.16 -7.58 -7.24
N ILE A 39 -15.61 -7.67 -8.49
CA ILE A 39 -14.73 -7.88 -9.65
C ILE A 39 -13.76 -6.70 -9.79
N TRP A 40 -14.24 -5.46 -9.73
CA TRP A 40 -13.38 -4.27 -9.79
C TRP A 40 -12.30 -4.25 -8.71
N LEU A 41 -12.66 -4.59 -7.46
CA LEU A 41 -11.73 -4.64 -6.34
C LEU A 41 -10.69 -5.76 -6.54
N GLN A 42 -11.12 -6.93 -7.00
CA GLN A 42 -10.24 -8.06 -7.32
C GLN A 42 -9.28 -7.72 -8.45
N SER A 43 -9.75 -7.09 -9.54
CA SER A 43 -8.91 -6.63 -10.64
C SER A 43 -7.89 -5.60 -10.16
N ALA A 44 -8.29 -4.67 -9.30
CA ALA A 44 -7.41 -3.74 -8.61
C ALA A 44 -6.50 -4.39 -7.54
N ARG A 45 -6.54 -5.71 -7.38
CA ARG A 45 -5.80 -6.51 -6.38
C ARG A 45 -6.02 -6.03 -4.94
N ARG A 46 -7.22 -5.55 -4.64
CA ARG A 46 -7.71 -5.22 -3.30
C ARG A 46 -8.61 -6.34 -2.81
N ASP A 47 -8.53 -6.65 -1.52
CA ASP A 47 -9.48 -7.56 -0.90
C ASP A 47 -10.86 -6.88 -0.86
N PRO A 48 -11.91 -7.47 -1.45
CA PRO A 48 -13.26 -6.92 -1.38
C PRO A 48 -13.78 -6.73 0.05
N LYS A 49 -13.27 -7.50 1.03
CA LYS A 49 -13.65 -7.35 2.44
C LYS A 49 -12.99 -6.18 3.15
N SER A 50 -11.89 -5.65 2.59
CA SER A 50 -11.14 -4.55 3.20
C SER A 50 -11.83 -3.20 3.08
N ILE A 51 -12.82 -3.07 2.19
CA ILE A 51 -13.49 -1.81 1.88
C ILE A 51 -15.00 -2.02 2.02
N SER A 52 -15.65 -1.17 2.81
CA SER A 52 -17.10 -1.20 2.97
C SER A 52 -17.80 -0.97 1.62
N GLU A 53 -18.90 -1.68 1.40
CA GLU A 53 -19.74 -1.55 0.20
C GLU A 53 -20.32 -0.14 0.05
N LYS A 54 -20.54 0.55 1.18
CA LYS A 54 -21.10 1.91 1.22
C LYS A 54 -20.08 3.00 0.88
N THR A 55 -18.79 2.73 1.05
CA THR A 55 -17.75 3.76 0.85
C THR A 55 -17.57 4.05 -0.63
N PRO A 56 -17.71 5.31 -1.07
CA PRO A 56 -17.38 5.69 -2.44
C PRO A 56 -15.87 5.56 -2.64
N VAL A 57 -15.49 4.87 -3.70
CA VAL A 57 -14.08 4.65 -4.05
C VAL A 57 -13.89 4.92 -5.52
N PHE A 58 -12.68 5.34 -5.88
CA PHE A 58 -12.35 5.87 -7.20
C PHE A 58 -11.14 5.16 -7.79
N CYS A 59 -11.09 5.08 -9.11
CA CYS A 59 -9.95 4.58 -9.88
C CYS A 59 -9.53 5.66 -10.88
N CYS A 60 -8.23 5.93 -11.04
CA CYS A 60 -7.76 6.94 -12.00
C CYS A 60 -7.72 6.39 -13.43
N GLU A 61 -7.70 7.29 -14.41
CA GLU A 61 -7.69 6.96 -15.84
C GLU A 61 -6.50 6.09 -16.27
N ASP A 62 -5.34 6.20 -15.60
CA ASP A 62 -4.13 5.41 -15.88
C ASP A 62 -4.35 3.88 -15.83
N HIS A 63 -5.45 3.42 -15.21
CA HIS A 63 -5.78 2.01 -15.08
C HIS A 63 -6.71 1.44 -16.15
N PHE A 64 -7.12 2.29 -17.09
CA PHE A 64 -8.04 1.98 -18.17
C PHE A 64 -7.46 2.45 -19.49
N ASP A 65 -8.05 1.97 -20.57
CA ASP A 65 -7.78 2.46 -21.91
C ASP A 65 -8.91 3.40 -22.34
N MET A 66 -8.85 4.68 -21.95
CA MET A 66 -9.96 5.64 -22.14
C MET A 66 -10.64 5.59 -23.52
N PRO A 67 -9.90 5.54 -24.65
CA PRO A 67 -10.52 5.51 -25.98
C PRO A 67 -11.34 4.25 -26.26
N ASN A 68 -10.94 3.11 -25.68
CA ASN A 68 -11.58 1.82 -25.93
C ASN A 68 -12.57 1.41 -24.83
N ASP A 69 -12.31 1.80 -23.59
CA ASP A 69 -13.08 1.42 -22.40
C ASP A 69 -14.27 2.35 -22.13
N MET A 70 -14.18 3.61 -22.55
CA MET A 70 -15.24 4.59 -22.35
C MET A 70 -16.16 4.60 -23.58
N GLU A 71 -17.47 4.48 -23.34
CA GLU A 71 -18.47 4.52 -24.40
C GLU A 71 -18.58 5.93 -25.01
N ASN A 72 -18.45 6.95 -24.15
CA ASN A 72 -18.60 8.35 -24.52
C ASN A 72 -17.26 9.09 -24.63
N TRP A 73 -16.16 8.41 -25.02
CA TRP A 73 -14.83 9.02 -25.06
C TRP A 73 -14.76 10.27 -25.94
N VAL A 74 -15.21 10.17 -27.20
CA VAL A 74 -15.10 11.26 -28.18
C VAL A 74 -15.80 12.53 -27.70
N LYS A 75 -17.02 12.40 -27.18
CA LYS A 75 -17.78 13.54 -26.63
C LYS A 75 -17.15 14.05 -25.33
N PHE A 76 -16.58 13.16 -24.52
CA PHE A 76 -15.91 13.52 -23.29
C PHE A 76 -14.64 14.34 -23.53
N ASP A 77 -13.86 13.96 -24.53
CA ASP A 77 -12.66 14.67 -24.94
C ASP A 77 -13.01 16.02 -25.60
N LEU A 78 -13.97 16.02 -26.54
CA LEU A 78 -14.38 17.22 -27.28
C LEU A 78 -15.04 18.30 -26.40
N MET A 79 -15.71 17.91 -25.31
CA MET A 79 -16.40 18.83 -24.39
C MET A 79 -15.54 19.16 -23.15
N ASP A 80 -14.22 19.10 -23.25
CA ASP A 80 -13.26 19.43 -22.18
C ASP A 80 -13.56 18.70 -20.85
N ARG A 81 -13.93 17.41 -20.92
CA ARG A 81 -14.19 16.58 -19.73
C ARG A 81 -15.36 17.08 -18.84
N LYS A 82 -16.24 17.94 -19.38
CA LYS A 82 -17.41 18.51 -18.66
C LYS A 82 -18.65 17.60 -18.70
N VAL A 83 -18.64 16.56 -19.52
CA VAL A 83 -19.74 15.58 -19.60
C VAL A 83 -19.52 14.38 -18.70
N ASN A 84 -20.61 13.69 -18.39
CA ASN A 84 -20.57 12.48 -17.59
C ASN A 84 -19.76 11.36 -18.26
N LYS A 85 -18.99 10.65 -17.44
CA LYS A 85 -18.14 9.53 -17.84
C LYS A 85 -18.98 8.27 -17.87
N ILE A 86 -19.14 7.67 -19.04
CA ILE A 86 -19.89 6.42 -19.23
C ILE A 86 -18.91 5.35 -19.69
N MET A 87 -18.65 4.38 -18.81
CA MET A 87 -17.80 3.22 -19.12
C MET A 87 -18.64 2.16 -19.81
N LYS A 88 -18.05 1.44 -20.77
CA LYS A 88 -18.71 0.27 -21.38
C LYS A 88 -19.04 -0.77 -20.32
N LYS A 89 -20.12 -1.53 -20.55
CA LYS A 89 -20.55 -2.59 -19.64
C LYS A 89 -19.48 -3.67 -19.51
N GLY A 90 -19.17 -4.06 -18.28
CA GLY A 90 -18.18 -5.11 -17.99
C GLY A 90 -16.72 -4.66 -17.99
N VAL A 91 -16.43 -3.38 -18.29
CA VAL A 91 -15.07 -2.86 -18.18
C VAL A 91 -14.62 -2.84 -16.72
N VAL A 92 -13.38 -3.25 -16.50
CA VAL A 92 -12.70 -3.29 -15.20
C VAL A 92 -11.30 -2.68 -15.36
N PRO A 93 -10.69 -2.16 -14.28
CA PRO A 93 -9.31 -1.69 -14.33
C PRO A 93 -8.39 -2.84 -14.77
N HIS A 94 -7.63 -2.63 -15.85
CA HIS A 94 -6.82 -3.68 -16.47
C HIS A 94 -5.37 -3.26 -16.74
N ARG A 95 -5.03 -1.97 -16.66
CA ARG A 95 -3.65 -1.47 -16.79
C ARG A 95 -3.06 -1.18 -15.41
N PHE A 96 -1.91 -1.78 -15.08
CA PHE A 96 -1.28 -1.63 -13.77
C PHE A 96 0.22 -1.30 -13.87
N ALA A 97 0.55 -0.25 -14.61
CA ALA A 97 1.94 0.22 -14.75
C ALA A 97 2.55 0.72 -13.43
N CYS A 98 1.74 1.06 -12.43
CA CYS A 98 2.19 1.54 -11.12
C CYS A 98 2.90 0.47 -10.25
N ARG A 99 3.19 -0.70 -10.83
CA ARG A 99 3.74 -1.86 -10.13
C ARG A 99 4.72 -2.58 -11.03
N GLU A 100 5.98 -2.59 -10.63
CA GLU A 100 6.91 -3.66 -11.02
C GLU A 100 6.38 -4.97 -10.43
N ASP A 101 6.39 -6.05 -11.21
CA ASP A 101 5.96 -7.36 -10.74
C ASP A 101 6.64 -7.69 -9.42
N ARG A 102 5.89 -7.59 -8.30
CA ARG A 102 6.43 -8.08 -7.04
C ARG A 102 6.65 -9.57 -7.24
N LYS A 103 7.91 -9.99 -7.24
CA LYS A 103 8.33 -11.31 -6.79
C LYS A 103 7.87 -11.47 -5.35
N ARG A 104 6.57 -11.68 -5.12
CA ARG A 104 6.08 -12.10 -3.80
C ARG A 104 6.66 -13.50 -3.62
N PRO A 105 7.51 -13.77 -2.63
CA PRO A 105 7.77 -15.15 -2.27
C PRO A 105 6.40 -15.77 -1.93
N ALA A 106 6.13 -16.96 -2.46
CA ALA A 106 4.84 -17.65 -2.33
C ALA A 106 4.42 -17.82 -0.86
N SER A 107 5.38 -17.76 0.06
CA SER A 107 5.20 -17.75 1.50
C SER A 107 5.90 -16.54 2.13
N PRO A 108 5.26 -15.82 3.08
CA PRO A 108 5.98 -14.94 3.99
C PRO A 108 7.13 -15.74 4.65
N PRO A 109 8.32 -15.17 4.83
CA PRO A 109 9.36 -15.85 5.58
C PRO A 109 8.82 -16.18 6.99
N PRO A 110 9.13 -17.36 7.55
CA PRO A 110 8.66 -17.75 8.87
C PRO A 110 8.99 -16.66 9.90
N ARG A 111 8.03 -16.40 10.79
CA ARG A 111 8.10 -15.29 11.74
C ARG A 111 9.22 -15.55 12.76
N GLN A 112 10.42 -15.02 12.51
CA GLN A 112 11.64 -15.27 13.33
C GLN A 112 11.62 -14.60 14.72
N ALA A 113 10.47 -14.14 15.22
CA ALA A 113 10.38 -13.38 16.47
C ALA A 113 10.93 -14.17 17.68
N PHE A 114 10.68 -15.48 17.72
CA PHE A 114 11.20 -16.37 18.76
C PHE A 114 12.74 -16.46 18.71
N LEU A 115 13.31 -16.75 17.54
CA LEU A 115 14.77 -16.84 17.35
C LEU A 115 15.47 -15.51 17.65
N LYS A 116 14.85 -14.37 17.29
CA LYS A 116 15.36 -13.05 17.62
C LYS A 116 15.39 -12.81 19.13
N ARG A 117 14.34 -13.19 19.87
CA ARG A 117 14.30 -13.09 21.34
C ARG A 117 15.32 -14.02 22.01
N GLN A 118 15.48 -15.25 21.52
CA GLN A 118 16.47 -16.17 22.03
C GLN A 118 17.90 -15.64 21.82
N ARG A 119 18.20 -15.13 20.62
CA ARG A 119 19.49 -14.49 20.33
C ARG A 119 19.76 -13.28 21.21
N GLN A 120 18.74 -12.45 21.45
CA GLN A 120 18.87 -11.29 22.35
C GLN A 120 19.20 -11.71 23.78
N ARG A 121 18.59 -12.78 24.31
CA ARG A 121 18.90 -13.31 25.64
C ARG A 121 20.36 -13.77 25.75
N ILE A 122 20.83 -14.57 24.79
CA ILE A 122 22.21 -15.07 24.78
C ILE A 122 23.21 -13.91 24.74
N ILE A 123 22.95 -12.88 23.92
CA ILE A 123 23.81 -11.68 23.85
C ILE A 123 23.81 -10.95 25.20
N GLN A 124 22.65 -10.76 25.83
CA GLN A 124 22.57 -10.09 27.14
C GLN A 124 23.31 -10.85 28.24
N GLU A 125 23.19 -12.18 28.24
CA GLU A 125 23.88 -13.06 29.19
C GLU A 125 25.41 -12.97 29.02
N ALA A 126 25.91 -13.06 27.78
CA ALA A 126 27.33 -12.92 27.49
C ALA A 126 27.87 -11.51 27.83
N MET A 127 27.08 -10.46 27.59
CA MET A 127 27.46 -9.09 27.97
C MET A 127 27.56 -8.92 29.49
N LYS A 128 26.65 -9.57 30.24
CA LYS A 128 26.67 -9.53 31.70
C LYS A 128 27.87 -10.31 32.25
N GLU A 129 28.12 -11.51 31.74
CA GLU A 129 29.27 -12.33 32.14
C GLU A 129 30.60 -11.62 31.85
N CYS A 130 30.69 -10.88 30.74
CA CYS A 130 31.87 -10.05 30.46
C CYS A 130 32.05 -8.94 31.49
N SER A 131 30.98 -8.25 31.91
CA SER A 131 31.02 -7.18 32.93
C SER A 131 31.48 -7.73 34.28
N ASP A 132 30.85 -8.82 34.73
CA ASP A 132 31.14 -9.48 36.01
C ASP A 132 32.60 -9.97 36.07
N ASN A 133 33.14 -10.47 34.95
CA ASN A 133 34.54 -10.89 34.84
C ASN A 133 35.54 -9.72 34.86
N THR A 134 35.23 -8.58 34.23
CA THR A 134 36.07 -7.37 34.33
C THR A 134 36.11 -6.80 35.75
N GLU A 135 34.99 -6.81 36.46
CA GLU A 135 34.90 -6.37 37.86
C GLU A 135 35.69 -7.31 38.79
N ALA A 136 35.63 -8.62 38.55
CA ALA A 136 36.40 -9.61 39.31
C ALA A 136 37.93 -9.53 39.08
N ILE A 137 38.37 -9.11 37.88
CA ILE A 137 39.80 -8.89 37.57
C ILE A 137 40.30 -7.60 38.24
N ALA A 138 39.55 -6.50 38.11
CA ALA A 138 39.90 -5.21 38.73
C ALA A 138 40.01 -5.28 40.26
N ASN A 139 39.15 -6.10 40.90
CA ASN A 139 39.19 -6.30 42.35
C ASN A 139 40.37 -7.17 42.82
N LYS A 140 40.92 -8.05 41.96
CA LYS A 140 42.10 -8.88 42.30
C LYS A 140 43.41 -8.10 42.20
N GLU A 141 43.52 -7.20 41.23
CA GLU A 141 44.69 -6.33 41.06
C GLU A 141 44.85 -5.33 42.23
N ASN A 142 43.75 -4.98 42.91
CA ASN A 142 43.75 -4.09 44.08
C ASN A 142 44.15 -4.79 45.40
N ILE A 143 44.18 -6.13 45.43
CA ILE A 143 44.55 -6.92 46.63
C ILE A 143 46.04 -7.32 46.60
N THR A 144 46.69 -7.28 45.44
CA THR A 144 48.11 -7.66 45.29
C THR A 144 49.11 -6.51 45.49
N SER A 145 48.63 -5.32 45.87
CA SER A 145 49.45 -4.13 46.14
C SER A 145 49.35 -3.66 47.60
N LEU A 146 49.60 -4.55 48.56
CA LEU A 146 49.89 -4.17 49.95
C LEU A 146 51.24 -4.80 50.35
N PRO A 147 52.18 -4.00 50.91
CA PRO A 147 53.58 -4.39 51.17
C PRO A 147 53.73 -5.43 52.28
#